data_AF-Q5ZW25-F1
#
_entry.id   AF-Q5ZW25-F1
#
_cell.length_a   1.000
_cell.length_b   1.000
_cell.length_c   1.000
_cell.angle_alpha   90.00
_cell.angle_beta   90.00
_cell.angle_gamma   90.00
#
_symmetry.space_group_name_H-M   'P 1'
#
loop_
_entity.id
_entity.type
_entity.pdbx_description
1 polymer ?
#
loop_
_entity_poly.entity_id
_entity_poly.type
_entity_poly.pdbx_seq_one_letter_code
_entity_poly.pdbx_strand_id
1 'polypeptide(L)'
;MDEYFKNGLTDYLLNKLNEILINVKIQCLVENMENKLSAIHVAYIPKKPSPVVFGAYMFSHVTSLSGLEGLKRCYNKGCLKFFIGRSNAKWCSSSCGSKYRVNKMRKKKKVS
;
A
#
# COMPACT_ATOMS: atom_id res chain seq x y z
N MET A 1 0.48 -6.97 0.47
CA MET A 1 1.04 -6.02 1.46
C MET A 1 2.09 -6.66 2.36
N ASP A 2 1.77 -7.71 3.14
CA ASP A 2 2.77 -8.34 4.03
C ASP A 2 4.00 -8.86 3.28
N GLU A 3 3.80 -9.51 2.12
CA GLU A 3 4.89 -9.98 1.25
C GLU A 3 5.83 -8.84 0.85
N TYR A 4 5.26 -7.77 0.28
CA TYR A 4 6.00 -6.56 -0.09
C TYR A 4 6.72 -5.90 1.09
N PHE A 5 6.06 -5.81 2.26
CA PHE A 5 6.67 -5.18 3.42
C PHE A 5 7.87 -5.94 3.97
N LYS A 6 7.87 -7.28 3.86
CA LYS A 6 8.97 -8.13 4.34
C LYS A 6 10.10 -8.25 3.33
N ASN A 7 9.74 -8.48 2.07
CA ASN A 7 10.68 -8.93 1.04
C ASN A 7 10.88 -7.91 -0.08
N GLY A 8 10.15 -6.80 -0.06
CA GLY A 8 10.16 -5.81 -1.15
C GLY A 8 9.50 -6.32 -2.42
N LEU A 9 9.97 -5.82 -3.56
CA LEU A 9 9.60 -6.34 -4.87
C LEU A 9 10.40 -7.61 -5.16
N THR A 10 9.68 -8.72 -5.33
CA THR A 10 10.24 -10.03 -5.69
C THR A 10 9.54 -10.58 -6.93
N ASP A 11 10.19 -11.47 -7.67
CA ASP A 11 9.57 -12.13 -8.83
C ASP A 11 8.29 -12.89 -8.45
N TYR A 12 8.26 -13.47 -7.25
CA TYR A 12 7.06 -14.09 -6.71
C TYR A 12 5.89 -13.11 -6.60
N LEU A 13 6.12 -11.92 -6.04
CA LEU A 13 5.09 -10.89 -5.92
C LEU A 13 4.66 -10.37 -7.30
N LEU A 14 5.62 -10.14 -8.20
CA LEU A 14 5.35 -9.69 -9.57
C LEU A 14 4.49 -10.70 -10.34
N ASN A 15 4.82 -11.99 -10.28
CA ASN A 15 4.04 -13.05 -10.92
C ASN A 15 2.62 -13.11 -10.37
N LYS A 16 2.45 -13.00 -9.04
CA LYS A 16 1.12 -12.95 -8.42
C LYS A 16 0.29 -11.74 -8.86
N LEU A 17 0.92 -10.57 -8.99
CA LEU A 17 0.24 -9.38 -9.50
C LEU A 17 -0.15 -9.54 -10.97
N ASN A 18 0.74 -10.09 -11.79
CA ASN A 18 0.47 -10.35 -13.21
C ASN A 18 -0.66 -11.36 -13.41
N GLU A 19 -0.72 -12.43 -12.60
CA GLU A 19 -1.85 -13.38 -12.60
C GLU A 19 -3.19 -12.68 -12.32
N ILE A 20 -3.23 -11.77 -11.35
CA ILE A 20 -4.45 -11.03 -11.00
C ILE A 20 -4.81 -10.02 -12.09
N LEU A 21 -3.80 -9.36 -12.67
CA LEU A 21 -3.96 -8.25 -13.61
C LEU A 21 -4.00 -8.70 -15.08
N ILE A 22 -3.97 -10.01 -15.37
CA ILE A 22 -3.93 -10.55 -16.74
C ILE A 22 -5.07 -10.03 -17.64
N ASN A 23 -6.23 -9.71 -17.05
CA ASN A 23 -7.40 -9.21 -17.76
C ASN A 23 -7.50 -7.67 -17.78
N VAL A 24 -6.59 -6.97 -17.12
CA VAL A 24 -6.52 -5.51 -17.16
C VAL A 24 -5.83 -5.11 -18.46
N LYS A 25 -6.61 -4.57 -19.39
CA LYS A 25 -6.07 -4.10 -20.68
C LYS A 25 -5.41 -2.75 -20.48
N ILE A 26 -4.26 -2.54 -21.10
CA ILE A 26 -3.61 -1.24 -21.16
C ILE A 26 -3.83 -0.71 -22.58
N GLN A 27 -4.38 0.49 -22.69
CA GLN A 27 -4.55 1.19 -23.95
C GLN A 27 -3.62 2.40 -23.99
N CYS A 28 -2.90 2.57 -25.10
CA CYS A 28 -2.19 3.82 -25.36
C CYS A 28 -3.15 4.78 -26.08
N LEU A 29 -3.38 5.94 -25.47
CA LEU A 29 -4.14 7.04 -26.04
C LEU A 29 -3.20 8.17 -26.41
N VAL A 30 -3.56 8.93 -27.43
CA VAL A 30 -2.87 10.18 -27.79
C VAL A 30 -3.74 11.33 -27.32
N GLU A 31 -3.26 12.10 -26.35
CA GLU A 31 -4.01 13.23 -25.80
C GLU A 31 -3.20 14.52 -25.88
N ASN A 32 -3.91 15.64 -25.86
CA ASN A 32 -3.29 16.95 -25.70
C ASN A 32 -3.10 17.23 -24.21
N MET A 33 -1.85 17.19 -23.75
CA MET A 33 -1.46 17.63 -22.40
C MET A 33 -0.58 18.87 -22.52
N GLU A 34 -0.99 19.96 -21.88
CA GLU A 34 -0.23 21.22 -21.84
C GLU A 34 0.16 21.73 -23.25
N ASN A 35 -0.78 21.66 -24.21
CA ASN A 35 -0.58 22.01 -25.62
C ASN A 35 0.47 21.15 -26.36
N LYS A 36 0.74 19.94 -25.86
CA LYS A 36 1.63 18.96 -26.50
C LYS A 36 0.92 17.63 -26.73
N LEU A 37 1.20 17.03 -27.88
CA LEU A 37 0.73 15.68 -28.20
C LEU A 37 1.50 14.65 -27.37
N SER A 38 0.82 13.98 -26.46
CA SER A 38 1.43 13.05 -25.50
C SER A 38 0.79 11.67 -25.60
N ALA A 39 1.62 10.63 -25.59
CA ALA A 39 1.17 9.24 -25.49
C ALA A 39 0.91 8.89 -24.01
N ILE A 40 -0.33 8.53 -23.68
CA ILE A 40 -0.77 8.21 -22.33
C ILE A 40 -1.20 6.75 -22.27
N HIS A 41 -0.65 6.00 -21.32
CA HIS A 41 -1.06 4.63 -21.06
C HIS A 41 -2.19 4.63 -20.03
N VAL A 42 -3.39 4.26 -20.46
CA VAL A 42 -4.58 4.17 -19.63
C VAL A 42 -4.90 2.71 -19.36
N ALA A 43 -5.00 2.33 -18.10
CA ALA A 43 -5.50 1.03 -17.72
C ALA A 43 -7.03 1.00 -17.85
N TYR A 44 -7.53 0.11 -18.71
CA TYR A 44 -8.95 -0.16 -18.82
C TYR A 44 -9.37 -1.10 -17.70
N ILE A 45 -9.85 -0.50 -16.62
CA ILE A 45 -10.45 -1.22 -15.50
C ILE A 45 -11.97 -1.24 -15.71
N PRO A 46 -12.63 -2.41 -15.68
CA PRO A 46 -14.09 -2.48 -15.80
C PRO A 46 -14.78 -1.56 -14.79
N LYS A 47 -15.96 -1.01 -15.12
CA LYS A 47 -16.72 -0.07 -14.25
C LYS A 47 -17.00 -0.64 -12.84
N LYS A 48 -16.97 -1.96 -12.68
CA LYS A 48 -17.10 -2.68 -11.40
C LYS A 48 -16.04 -3.79 -11.35
N PRO A 49 -14.76 -3.43 -11.14
CA PRO A 49 -13.72 -4.45 -11.03
C PRO A 49 -13.92 -5.24 -9.75
N SER A 50 -13.42 -6.48 -9.70
CA SER A 50 -13.35 -7.16 -8.42
C SER A 50 -12.45 -6.36 -7.47
N PRO A 51 -12.74 -6.33 -6.15
CA PRO A 51 -11.89 -5.63 -5.19
C PRO A 51 -10.42 -6.08 -5.23
N VAL A 52 -10.18 -7.35 -5.58
CA VAL A 52 -8.83 -7.92 -5.73
C VAL A 52 -8.11 -7.32 -6.93
N VAL A 53 -8.76 -7.23 -8.10
CA VAL A 53 -8.16 -6.62 -9.30
C VAL A 53 -7.89 -5.14 -9.08
N PHE A 54 -8.86 -4.41 -8.53
CA PHE A 54 -8.67 -2.98 -8.23
C PHE A 54 -7.55 -2.75 -7.21
N GLY A 55 -7.54 -3.53 -6.13
CA GLY A 55 -6.51 -3.46 -5.11
C GLY A 55 -5.12 -3.79 -5.64
N ALA A 56 -4.99 -4.83 -6.47
CA ALA A 56 -3.73 -5.19 -7.12
C ALA A 56 -3.24 -4.09 -8.07
N TYR A 57 -4.14 -3.51 -8.88
CA TYR A 57 -3.78 -2.44 -9.80
C TYR A 57 -3.32 -1.19 -9.04
N MET A 58 -4.09 -0.75 -8.04
CA MET A 58 -3.75 0.42 -7.23
C MET A 58 -2.43 0.18 -6.47
N PHE A 59 -2.22 -1.02 -5.94
CA PHE A 59 -0.97 -1.40 -5.30
C PHE A 59 0.20 -1.31 -6.28
N SER A 60 0.10 -1.92 -7.47
CA SER A 60 1.14 -1.87 -8.49
C SER A 60 1.46 -0.44 -8.91
N HIS A 61 0.43 0.37 -9.16
CA HIS A 61 0.58 1.76 -9.60
C HIS A 61 1.24 2.66 -8.54
N VAL A 62 0.79 2.57 -7.27
CA VAL A 62 1.41 3.33 -6.18
C VAL A 62 2.86 2.88 -5.98
N THR A 63 3.13 1.58 -6.10
CA THR A 63 4.48 1.03 -5.92
C THR A 63 5.42 1.45 -7.04
N SER A 64 4.97 1.48 -8.31
CA SER A 64 5.79 1.91 -9.45
C SER A 64 6.20 3.39 -9.38
N LEU A 65 5.44 4.20 -8.64
CA LEU A 65 5.73 5.62 -8.40
C LEU A 65 6.51 5.84 -7.09
N SER A 66 7.09 4.80 -6.50
CA SER A 66 7.76 4.85 -5.19
C SER A 66 6.86 5.36 -4.06
N GLY A 67 5.54 5.35 -4.22
CA GLY A 67 4.57 5.88 -3.27
C GLY A 67 4.47 5.08 -1.97
N LEU A 68 5.19 3.97 -1.84
CA LEU A 68 5.30 3.16 -0.61
C LEU A 68 6.66 3.35 0.10
N GLU A 69 7.46 4.34 -0.29
CA GLU A 69 8.68 4.66 0.43
C GLU A 69 8.37 5.00 1.91
N GLY A 70 9.13 4.41 2.83
CA GLY A 70 8.91 4.60 4.26
C GLY A 70 7.64 3.93 4.80
N LEU A 71 7.08 2.94 4.08
CA LEU A 71 6.00 2.09 4.58
C LEU A 71 6.40 1.40 5.89
N LYS A 72 5.51 1.47 6.88
CA LYS A 72 5.70 0.91 8.22
C LYS A 72 4.49 0.14 8.68
N ARG A 73 4.72 -0.80 9.60
CA ARG A 73 3.65 -1.47 10.34
C ARG A 73 3.43 -0.78 11.68
N CYS A 74 2.18 -0.57 12.07
CA CYS A 74 1.84 0.03 13.36
C CYS A 74 2.40 -0.81 14.52
N TYR A 75 3.07 -0.17 15.49
CA TYR A 75 3.71 -0.90 16.58
C TYR A 75 2.75 -1.35 17.69
N ASN A 76 1.50 -0.89 17.66
CA ASN A 76 0.46 -1.41 18.55
C ASN A 76 0.06 -2.81 18.08
N LYS A 77 0.39 -3.86 18.84
CA LYS A 77 0.15 -5.28 18.48
C LYS A 77 -1.30 -5.61 18.07
N GLY A 78 -2.28 -4.86 18.56
CA GLY A 78 -3.69 -5.02 18.16
C GLY A 78 -4.08 -4.27 16.88
N CYS A 79 -3.13 -3.68 16.15
CA CYS A 79 -3.38 -2.92 14.93
C CYS A 79 -2.57 -3.53 13.78
N LEU A 80 -3.26 -4.01 12.75
CA LEU A 80 -2.65 -4.63 11.57
C LEU A 80 -2.38 -3.61 10.43
N LYS A 81 -2.62 -2.32 10.67
CA LYS A 81 -2.50 -1.29 9.64
C LYS A 81 -1.05 -1.03 9.27
N PHE A 82 -0.82 -0.92 7.97
CA PHE A 82 0.35 -0.25 7.41
C PHE A 82 0.11 1.26 7.36
N PHE A 83 1.18 2.04 7.40
CA PHE A 83 1.11 3.49 7.28
C PHE A 83 2.42 4.06 6.73
N ILE A 84 2.35 5.24 6.14
CA ILE A 84 3.49 6.07 5.78
C ILE A 84 3.49 7.26 6.74
N GLY A 85 4.64 7.60 7.29
CA GLY A 85 4.77 8.71 8.23
C GLY A 85 6.22 9.08 8.47
N ARG A 86 6.45 10.12 9.28
CA ARG A 86 7.81 10.61 9.63
C ARG A 86 8.75 9.47 10.01
N SER A 87 10.05 9.61 9.75
CA SER A 87 11.06 8.57 10.01
C SER A 87 11.01 7.97 11.43
N ASN A 88 10.71 8.78 12.45
CA ASN A 88 10.57 8.36 13.84
C ASN A 88 9.16 7.92 14.27
N ALA A 89 8.16 8.01 13.39
CA ALA A 89 6.78 7.61 13.70
C ALA A 89 6.69 6.08 13.85
N LYS A 90 6.14 5.64 14.99
CA LYS A 90 5.97 4.21 15.34
C LYS A 90 4.52 3.74 15.29
N TRP A 91 3.55 4.65 15.25
CA TRP A 91 2.12 4.32 15.28
C TRP A 91 1.40 4.99 14.13
N CYS A 92 0.43 4.30 13.55
CA CYS A 92 -0.37 4.83 12.44
C CYS A 92 -1.35 5.94 12.85
N SER A 93 -1.51 6.18 14.16
CA SER A 93 -2.40 7.22 14.70
C SER A 93 -2.05 7.52 16.17
N SER A 94 -2.47 8.69 16.64
CA SER A 94 -2.38 9.09 18.06
C SER A 94 -3.10 8.09 18.98
N SER A 95 -4.28 7.58 18.58
CA SER A 95 -5.04 6.61 19.36
C SER A 95 -4.27 5.30 19.54
N CYS A 96 -3.58 4.81 18.50
CA CYS A 96 -2.72 3.63 18.60
C CYS A 96 -1.55 3.84 19.56
N GLY A 97 -0.93 5.02 19.54
CA GLY A 97 0.14 5.37 20.47
C GLY A 97 -0.34 5.43 21.93
N SER A 98 -1.49 6.07 22.17
CA SER A 98 -2.08 6.15 23.50
C SER A 98 -2.51 4.77 24.03
N LYS A 99 -3.19 3.95 23.21
CA LYS A 99 -3.59 2.59 23.59
C LYS A 99 -2.38 1.72 23.92
N TYR A 100 -1.29 1.83 23.15
CA TYR A 100 -0.04 1.14 23.42
C TYR A 100 0.56 1.54 24.79
N ARG A 101 0.65 2.85 25.08
CA ARG A 101 1.16 3.34 26.36
C ARG A 101 0.33 2.85 27.55
N VAL A 102 -1.00 2.94 27.47
CA VAL A 102 -1.91 2.46 28.51
C VAL A 102 -1.73 0.96 28.77
N ASN A 103 -1.68 0.15 27.71
CA ASN A 103 -1.48 -1.29 27.83
C ASN A 103 -0.11 -1.63 28.46
N LYS A 104 0.95 -0.89 28.10
CA LYS A 104 2.28 -1.06 28.68
C LYS A 104 2.27 -0.72 30.18
N MET A 105 1.62 0.37 30.58
CA MET A 105 1.47 0.75 32.00
C MET A 105 0.70 -0.30 32.81
N ARG A 106 -0.43 -0.78 32.28
CA ARG A 106 -1.25 -1.81 32.94
C ARG A 106 -0.49 -3.12 33.14
N LYS A 107 0.35 -3.51 32.17
CA LYS A 107 1.21 -4.69 32.31
C LYS A 107 2.24 -4.53 33.42
N LYS A 108 2.90 -3.36 33.52
CA LYS A 108 3.85 -3.09 34.61
C LYS A 108 3.20 -3.18 35.99
N LYS A 109 2.01 -2.57 36.17
CA LYS A 109 1.27 -2.61 37.43
C LYS A 109 0.81 -4.01 37.88
N LYS A 110 0.73 -4.98 36.97
CA LYS A 110 0.35 -6.36 37.29
C LYS A 110 1.54 -7.23 37.73
N VAL A 111 2.76 -6.75 37.49
CA VAL A 111 4.00 -7.49 37.77
C VAL A 111 4.68 -6.96 39.04
N SER A 112 4.29 -5.76 39.49
CA SER A 112 4.58 -5.19 40.83
C SER A 112 3.53 -5.61 41.84
#